data_AF-A0A535TS92-F1
#
_entry.id   AF-A0A535TS92-F1
#
_cell.length_a   1.000
_cell.length_b   1.000
_cell.length_c   1.000
_cell.angle_alpha   90.00
_cell.angle_beta   90.00
_cell.angle_gamma   90.00
#
_symmetry.space_group_name_H-M   'P 1'
#
loop_
_entity.id
_entity.type
_entity.pdbx_description
1 polymer ?
#
loop_
_entity_poly.entity_id
_entity_poly.type
_entity_poly.pdbx_seq_one_letter_code
_entity_poly.pdbx_strand_id
1 'polypeptide(L)'
;MQEAGVPVTYAYISDAHDNHTSAFPAPFNPNFPRASGPGEADYVAQLKAYDNAFAAFFDRLAADGITKDNTLFAVTVDEGDHYAGGLLIPQADGTLAYSHANCSWTTAPACPSNQIGEVNLNIKPKLPATTPSFVVHSDSAPTFYVNGQPARTDPTLRQMERDVLGLQAIDPYVSSSADRVFLQMADPVGEKALHMVNADSARTPSFTAFGNPDYFVTAANTGPNCGSNPCIDYHFAWNHGDIQPEIATNWLGLVGPGVKHQGIDSQTWTDHTNVRSTTLALAGLRDSYLNDGRVLIETIETKALPQSLIAHRATLLRLGAAYEQVNAAFGQFGTDLLTASTRALNSTDESVYNSIESSIQNLTSERDTLASQIRAALNAAAFDNQPINEQQAKAWIAQAQSLLDRASALAAS
;
A
#
# COMPACT_ATOMS: atom_id res chain seq x y z
N MET A 1 -25.68 -2.36 -5.84
CA MET A 1 -26.15 -3.08 -4.64
C MET A 1 -27.41 -2.44 -4.07
N GLN A 2 -27.35 -1.22 -3.53
CA GLN A 2 -28.53 -0.52 -2.99
C GLN A 2 -29.69 -0.39 -4.02
N GLU A 3 -29.38 0.00 -5.26
CA GLU A 3 -30.37 0.08 -6.35
C GLU A 3 -31.00 -1.27 -6.72
N ALA A 4 -30.34 -2.37 -6.36
CA ALA A 4 -30.83 -3.74 -6.57
C ALA A 4 -31.54 -4.30 -5.32
N GLY A 5 -31.83 -3.46 -4.32
CA GLY A 5 -32.52 -3.86 -3.10
C GLY A 5 -31.64 -4.60 -2.08
N VAL A 6 -30.31 -4.58 -2.24
CA VAL A 6 -29.35 -5.12 -1.26
C VAL A 6 -28.84 -3.96 -0.39
N PRO A 7 -29.22 -3.88 0.90
CA PRO A 7 -28.71 -2.86 1.81
C PRO A 7 -27.19 -3.00 1.97
N VAL A 8 -26.49 -1.86 2.02
CA VAL A 8 -25.05 -1.82 2.24
C VAL A 8 -24.74 -0.77 3.29
N THR A 9 -23.93 -1.15 4.27
CA THR A 9 -23.37 -0.26 5.29
C THR A 9 -21.86 -0.36 5.22
N TYR A 10 -21.20 0.80 5.14
CA TYR A 10 -19.75 0.91 5.25
C TYR A 10 -19.42 1.58 6.57
N ALA A 11 -18.40 1.07 7.25
CA ALA A 11 -17.81 1.68 8.43
C ALA A 11 -16.30 1.67 8.26
N TYR A 12 -15.66 2.75 8.66
CA TYR A 12 -14.22 2.82 8.85
C TYR A 12 -13.96 2.85 10.35
N ILE A 13 -13.11 1.95 10.82
CA ILE A 13 -12.68 1.91 12.22
C ILE A 13 -11.29 2.52 12.24
N SER A 14 -11.12 3.63 12.94
CA SER A 14 -9.83 4.29 13.09
C SER A 14 -8.78 3.31 13.59
N ASP A 15 -7.55 3.52 13.15
CA ASP A 15 -6.37 2.79 13.57
C ASP A 15 -6.34 2.63 15.10
N ALA A 16 -5.82 1.50 15.56
CA ALA A 16 -5.82 1.21 16.99
C ALA A 16 -4.63 1.87 17.71
N HIS A 17 -3.68 2.45 16.99
CA HIS A 17 -2.42 2.91 17.56
C HIS A 17 -2.43 4.40 17.92
N ASP A 18 -3.35 5.20 17.37
CA ASP A 18 -3.71 6.51 17.89
C ASP A 18 -4.45 6.38 19.22
N ASN A 19 -4.10 7.22 20.18
CA ASN A 19 -4.75 7.18 21.48
C ASN A 19 -6.17 7.82 21.41
N HIS A 20 -7.22 6.99 21.37
CA HIS A 20 -8.62 7.41 21.27
C HIS A 20 -9.34 7.63 22.62
N THR A 21 -8.61 7.59 23.74
CA THR A 21 -9.21 7.72 25.10
C THR A 21 -9.78 9.13 25.40
N SER A 22 -9.63 10.06 24.45
CA SER A 22 -10.29 11.37 24.42
C SER A 22 -11.31 11.37 23.27
N ALA A 23 -12.60 11.26 23.62
CA ALA A 23 -13.75 11.12 22.72
C ALA A 23 -13.63 11.79 21.34
N PHE A 24 -13.82 11.06 20.25
CA PHE A 24 -13.77 11.63 18.90
C PHE A 24 -14.94 12.60 18.62
N PRO A 25 -14.69 13.80 18.04
CA PRO A 25 -13.37 14.38 17.81
C PRO A 25 -12.75 14.80 19.13
N ALA A 26 -11.54 14.29 19.42
CA ALA A 26 -10.86 14.49 20.70
C ALA A 26 -10.90 15.98 21.07
N PRO A 27 -11.41 16.38 22.25
CA PRO A 27 -11.10 17.71 22.74
C PRO A 27 -9.58 17.81 22.77
N PHE A 28 -9.05 18.88 22.20
CA PHE A 28 -7.63 19.24 22.16
C PHE A 28 -7.09 19.23 23.61
N ASN A 29 -6.71 18.06 24.11
CA ASN A 29 -6.03 17.92 25.38
C ASN A 29 -4.55 18.09 25.05
N PRO A 30 -3.93 19.23 25.40
CA PRO A 30 -2.53 19.48 25.09
C PRO A 30 -1.57 18.48 25.75
N ASN A 31 -2.05 17.60 26.64
CA ASN A 31 -1.26 16.53 27.24
C ASN A 31 -1.31 15.21 26.46
N PHE A 32 -2.21 15.05 25.48
CA PHE A 32 -2.40 13.84 24.67
C PHE A 32 -3.05 14.25 23.32
N PRO A 33 -2.23 14.40 22.28
CA PRO A 33 -2.23 13.32 21.31
C PRO A 33 -0.81 12.81 21.14
N ARG A 34 -0.58 11.55 21.47
CA ARG A 34 0.66 10.85 21.16
C ARG A 34 0.32 9.52 20.51
N ALA A 35 1.20 9.03 19.65
CA ALA A 35 1.10 7.67 19.17
C ALA A 35 1.31 6.70 20.36
N SER A 36 0.63 5.56 20.32
CA SER A 36 0.82 4.48 21.29
C SER A 36 1.83 3.48 20.73
N GLY A 37 2.77 3.02 21.56
CA GLY A 37 3.73 2.00 21.16
C GLY A 37 3.12 0.59 21.16
N PRO A 38 3.66 -0.36 20.37
CA PRO A 38 3.28 -1.77 20.44
C PRO A 38 3.33 -2.30 21.88
N GLY A 39 2.26 -2.93 22.35
CA GLY A 39 2.16 -3.46 23.72
C GLY A 39 2.15 -2.42 24.84
N GLU A 40 2.09 -1.12 24.56
CA GLU A 40 1.88 -0.09 25.57
C GLU A 40 0.49 -0.25 26.22
N ALA A 41 0.36 0.12 27.50
CA ALA A 41 -0.82 -0.18 28.29
C ALA A 41 -2.13 0.37 27.69
N ASP A 42 -2.08 1.58 27.11
CA ASP A 42 -3.21 2.19 26.40
C ASP A 42 -3.50 1.49 25.07
N TYR A 43 -2.47 1.13 24.30
CA TYR A 43 -2.65 0.36 23.07
C TYR A 43 -3.32 -1.00 23.31
N VAL A 44 -2.86 -1.75 24.32
CA VAL A 44 -3.45 -3.04 24.71
C VAL A 44 -4.89 -2.89 25.17
N ALA A 45 -5.17 -1.87 26.00
CA ALA A 45 -6.52 -1.59 26.47
C ALA A 45 -7.46 -1.22 25.31
N GLN A 46 -6.99 -0.43 24.35
CA GLN A 46 -7.76 -0.03 23.18
C GLN A 46 -8.06 -1.20 22.25
N LEU A 47 -7.07 -2.04 21.94
CA LEU A 47 -7.30 -3.29 21.18
C LEU A 47 -8.33 -4.19 21.87
N LYS A 48 -8.28 -4.29 23.21
CA LYS A 48 -9.29 -5.05 23.95
C LYS A 48 -10.67 -4.41 23.90
N ALA A 49 -10.74 -3.08 23.89
CA ALA A 49 -12.00 -2.35 23.71
C ALA A 49 -12.60 -2.59 22.32
N TYR A 50 -11.77 -2.59 21.26
CA TYR A 50 -12.19 -2.91 19.89
C TYR A 50 -12.72 -4.35 19.81
N ASP A 51 -11.99 -5.33 20.35
CA ASP A 51 -12.42 -6.74 20.40
C ASP A 51 -13.79 -6.91 21.09
N ASN A 52 -13.97 -6.30 22.26
CA ASN A 52 -15.25 -6.31 22.96
C ASN A 52 -16.36 -5.60 22.16
N ALA A 53 -16.04 -4.50 21.47
CA ALA A 53 -16.99 -3.75 20.67
C ALA A 53 -17.43 -4.54 19.42
N PHE A 54 -16.53 -5.25 18.75
CA PHE A 54 -16.88 -6.15 17.65
C PHE A 54 -17.81 -7.26 18.12
N ALA A 55 -17.53 -7.89 19.26
CA ALA A 55 -18.42 -8.90 19.84
C ALA A 55 -19.81 -8.33 20.10
N ALA A 56 -19.91 -7.18 20.79
CA ALA A 56 -21.18 -6.52 21.06
C ALA A 56 -21.93 -6.10 19.78
N PHE A 57 -21.20 -5.64 18.76
CA PHE A 57 -21.77 -5.27 17.46
C PHE A 57 -22.39 -6.48 16.75
N PHE A 58 -21.67 -7.60 16.64
CA PHE A 58 -22.19 -8.81 15.99
C PHE A 58 -23.32 -9.46 16.79
N ASP A 59 -23.25 -9.47 18.12
CA ASP A 59 -24.35 -9.94 18.98
C ASP A 59 -25.62 -9.10 18.76
N ARG A 60 -25.46 -7.78 18.64
CA ARG A 60 -26.59 -6.89 18.35
C ARG A 60 -27.18 -7.14 16.98
N LEU A 61 -26.37 -7.26 15.93
CA LEU A 61 -26.84 -7.58 14.59
C LEU A 61 -27.62 -8.91 14.58
N ALA A 62 -27.10 -9.94 15.25
CA ALA A 62 -27.75 -11.23 15.35
C ALA A 62 -29.11 -11.16 16.05
N ALA A 63 -29.24 -10.33 17.10
CA ALA A 63 -30.51 -10.09 17.80
C ALA A 63 -31.57 -9.44 16.89
N ASP A 64 -31.13 -8.63 15.91
CA ASP A 64 -31.98 -8.00 14.89
C ASP A 64 -32.14 -8.90 13.63
N GLY A 65 -31.69 -10.15 13.68
CA GLY A 65 -31.82 -11.14 12.60
C GLY A 65 -30.80 -11.00 11.46
N ILE A 66 -29.80 -10.12 11.60
CA ILE A 66 -28.70 -9.93 10.65
C ILE A 66 -27.57 -10.87 11.05
N THR A 67 -27.40 -11.96 10.32
CA THR A 67 -26.44 -13.02 10.68
C THR A 67 -25.62 -13.43 9.46
N LYS A 68 -24.56 -14.21 9.68
CA LYS A 68 -23.75 -14.79 8.59
C LYS A 68 -24.56 -15.68 7.62
N ASP A 69 -25.77 -16.09 7.99
CA ASP A 69 -26.63 -16.92 7.12
C ASP A 69 -27.41 -16.09 6.10
N ASN A 70 -27.48 -14.77 6.26
CA ASN A 70 -28.19 -13.86 5.35
C ASN A 70 -27.44 -12.58 4.99
N THR A 71 -26.26 -12.35 5.55
CA THR A 71 -25.47 -11.13 5.38
C THR A 71 -24.02 -11.49 5.08
N LEU A 72 -23.44 -10.79 4.10
CA LEU A 72 -22.01 -10.82 3.85
C LEU A 72 -21.31 -9.74 4.70
N PHE A 73 -20.42 -10.18 5.57
CA PHE A 73 -19.46 -9.36 6.29
C PHE A 73 -18.12 -9.42 5.55
N ALA A 74 -17.63 -8.26 5.14
CA ALA A 74 -16.30 -8.09 4.58
C ALA A 74 -15.55 -7.10 5.45
N VAL A 75 -14.40 -7.51 5.98
CA VAL A 75 -13.52 -6.68 6.79
C VAL A 75 -12.14 -6.73 6.16
N THR A 76 -11.54 -5.57 5.94
CA THR A 76 -10.21 -5.42 5.37
C THR A 76 -9.61 -4.15 5.95
N VAL A 77 -8.32 -3.96 5.73
CA VAL A 77 -7.64 -2.68 5.95
C VAL A 77 -7.47 -1.97 4.61
N ASP A 78 -7.26 -0.67 4.63
CA ASP A 78 -6.81 0.12 3.49
C ASP A 78 -5.31 -0.07 3.23
N GLU A 79 -4.51 -0.08 4.31
CA GLU A 79 -3.08 -0.40 4.34
C GLU A 79 -2.64 -0.95 5.71
N GLY A 80 -1.41 -1.42 5.81
CA GLY A 80 -0.72 -1.67 7.07
C GLY A 80 0.15 -0.48 7.48
N ASP A 81 0.78 -0.59 8.64
CA ASP A 81 1.63 0.47 9.20
C ASP A 81 2.98 -0.09 9.66
N HIS A 82 4.02 0.72 9.52
CA HIS A 82 5.35 0.50 10.06
C HIS A 82 5.55 1.29 11.36
N TYR A 83 5.91 0.59 12.43
CA TYR A 83 6.25 1.22 13.70
C TYR A 83 7.64 1.87 13.66
N ALA A 84 7.70 3.19 13.81
CA ALA A 84 8.92 3.97 13.95
C ALA A 84 9.23 4.24 15.43
N GLY A 85 10.26 3.60 15.96
CA GLY A 85 10.63 3.77 17.37
C GLY A 85 11.72 2.85 17.89
N GLY A 86 12.27 3.24 19.03
CA GLY A 86 13.33 2.54 19.75
C GLY A 86 12.84 1.33 20.56
N LEU A 87 13.76 0.76 21.32
CA LEU A 87 13.54 -0.49 22.07
C LEU A 87 12.56 -0.29 23.23
N LEU A 88 11.55 -1.16 23.28
CA LEU A 88 10.58 -1.28 24.37
C LEU A 88 11.22 -1.59 25.73
N ILE A 89 10.59 -1.13 26.82
CA ILE A 89 10.94 -1.50 28.20
C ILE A 89 9.79 -2.30 28.83
N PRO A 90 9.98 -3.61 29.14
CA PRO A 90 8.96 -4.41 29.79
C PRO A 90 8.57 -3.88 31.17
N GLN A 91 7.28 -3.87 31.48
CA GLN A 91 6.72 -3.50 32.77
C GLN A 91 6.31 -4.74 33.57
N ALA A 92 6.12 -4.56 34.89
CA ALA A 92 5.78 -5.65 35.80
C ALA A 92 4.39 -6.27 35.53
N ASP A 93 3.48 -5.52 34.88
CA ASP A 93 2.14 -5.97 34.52
C ASP A 93 2.07 -6.64 33.13
N GLY A 94 3.22 -6.80 32.47
CA GLY A 94 3.32 -7.38 31.13
C GLY A 94 3.12 -6.39 29.98
N THR A 95 2.84 -5.12 30.26
CA THR A 95 2.81 -4.05 29.25
C THR A 95 4.22 -3.55 28.93
N LEU A 96 4.32 -2.69 27.92
CA LEU A 96 5.56 -2.07 27.47
C LEU A 96 5.54 -0.56 27.73
N ALA A 97 6.71 0.04 27.99
CA ALA A 97 6.84 1.49 28.18
C ALA A 97 7.81 2.12 27.17
N TYR A 98 7.41 3.30 26.72
CA TYR A 98 8.13 4.12 25.75
C TYR A 98 8.33 5.53 26.27
N SER A 99 9.32 6.23 25.74
CA SER A 99 9.52 7.66 25.98
C SER A 99 8.80 8.47 24.90
N HIS A 100 8.05 9.47 25.32
CA HIS A 100 7.22 10.31 24.46
C HIS A 100 7.70 11.77 24.56
N ALA A 101 8.76 12.10 23.82
CA ALA A 101 9.38 13.42 23.87
C ALA A 101 9.88 13.83 22.48
N ASN A 102 9.71 15.10 22.13
CA ASN A 102 10.41 15.67 20.98
C ASN A 102 11.90 15.70 21.29
N CYS A 103 12.71 15.09 20.44
CA CYS A 103 14.14 15.02 20.62
C CYS A 103 14.87 14.87 19.28
N SER A 104 16.19 15.02 19.34
CA SER A 104 17.09 14.83 18.21
C SER A 104 18.20 13.89 18.64
N TRP A 105 18.59 12.99 17.76
CA TRP A 105 19.73 12.11 18.03
C TRP A 105 21.09 12.77 17.89
N THR A 106 21.15 13.94 17.25
CA THR A 106 22.40 14.65 16.94
C THR A 106 22.62 15.90 17.80
N THR A 107 21.59 16.37 18.52
CA THR A 107 21.65 17.58 19.36
C THR A 107 21.07 17.32 20.75
N ALA A 108 21.55 18.03 21.77
CA ALA A 108 21.06 17.87 23.13
C ALA A 108 19.66 18.52 23.32
N PRO A 109 18.71 17.86 24.01
CA PRO A 109 18.81 16.53 24.61
C PRO A 109 18.71 15.40 23.58
N ALA A 110 19.60 14.42 23.69
CA ALA A 110 19.55 13.21 22.87
C ALA A 110 18.29 12.40 23.19
N CYS A 111 17.73 11.76 22.18
CA CYS A 111 16.62 10.84 22.40
C CYS A 111 17.04 9.65 23.29
N PRO A 112 16.19 9.24 24.24
CA PRO A 112 16.41 8.00 24.97
C PRO A 112 16.28 6.78 24.05
N SER A 113 16.87 5.66 24.45
CA SER A 113 16.87 4.43 23.63
C SER A 113 15.48 3.81 23.42
N ASN A 114 14.51 4.15 24.28
CA ASN A 114 13.12 3.72 24.18
C ASN A 114 12.20 4.83 23.62
N GLN A 115 12.76 5.81 22.92
CA GLN A 115 11.99 6.87 22.27
C GLN A 115 11.15 6.29 21.13
N ILE A 116 9.88 6.65 21.08
CA ILE A 116 8.97 6.37 19.96
C ILE A 116 8.80 7.63 19.09
N GLY A 117 8.54 7.45 17.80
CA GLY A 117 8.12 8.52 16.91
C GLY A 117 8.78 8.43 15.54
N GLU A 118 8.08 8.89 14.51
CA GLU A 118 8.60 8.97 13.14
C GLU A 118 9.79 9.94 13.05
N VAL A 119 10.71 9.64 12.14
CA VAL A 119 11.87 10.48 11.84
C VAL A 119 11.45 11.57 10.86
N ASN A 120 11.09 12.71 11.42
CA ASN A 120 10.62 13.85 10.65
C ASN A 120 11.78 14.56 9.92
N LEU A 121 11.74 14.54 8.59
CA LEU A 121 12.76 15.13 7.73
C LEU A 121 12.13 16.20 6.82
N ASN A 122 12.61 17.44 6.94
CA ASN A 122 12.34 18.44 5.90
C ASN A 122 13.44 18.33 4.84
N ILE A 123 13.06 17.87 3.64
CA ILE A 123 14.00 17.58 2.56
C ILE A 123 14.54 18.84 1.88
N LYS A 124 13.77 19.93 1.85
CA LYS A 124 14.11 21.15 1.11
C LYS A 124 15.49 21.74 1.46
N PRO A 125 15.88 21.91 2.75
CA PRO A 125 17.21 22.40 3.10
C PRO A 125 18.33 21.34 2.94
N LYS A 126 18.01 20.09 2.57
CA LYS A 126 18.97 19.01 2.35
C LYS A 126 19.36 18.83 0.89
N LEU A 127 18.60 19.42 -0.04
CA LEU A 127 18.89 19.38 -1.46
C LEU A 127 19.75 20.56 -1.90
N PRO A 128 20.51 20.44 -3.01
CA PRO A 128 21.32 21.53 -3.54
C PRO A 128 20.52 22.80 -3.87
N ALA A 129 21.16 23.97 -3.78
CA ALA A 129 20.51 25.25 -4.11
C ALA A 129 20.09 25.37 -5.61
N THR A 130 20.60 24.47 -6.46
CA THR A 130 20.25 24.34 -7.87
C THR A 130 18.99 23.52 -8.11
N THR A 131 18.44 22.84 -7.10
CA THR A 131 17.21 22.08 -7.20
C THR A 131 16.05 23.01 -7.63
N PRO A 132 15.26 22.61 -8.64
CA PRO A 132 14.14 23.43 -9.12
C PRO A 132 13.10 23.62 -8.02
N SER A 133 12.18 24.56 -8.17
CA SER A 133 11.09 24.71 -7.20
C SER A 133 10.14 23.51 -7.29
N PHE A 134 9.80 22.91 -6.15
CA PHE A 134 8.90 21.77 -6.05
C PHE A 134 8.02 21.87 -4.80
N VAL A 135 6.95 21.06 -4.80
CA VAL A 135 6.19 20.70 -3.60
C VAL A 135 6.17 19.18 -3.47
N VAL A 136 5.84 18.67 -2.29
CA VAL A 136 5.65 17.23 -2.07
C VAL A 136 4.29 16.97 -1.45
N HIS A 137 3.68 15.84 -1.78
CA HIS A 137 2.79 15.18 -0.82
C HIS A 137 3.68 14.63 0.29
N SER A 138 3.48 15.11 1.53
CA SER A 138 4.33 14.71 2.65
C SER A 138 3.95 13.31 3.11
N ASP A 139 4.92 12.42 3.17
CA ASP A 139 4.70 10.99 3.37
C ASP A 139 6.04 10.29 3.66
N SER A 140 6.00 9.00 4.00
CA SER A 140 7.19 8.13 4.00
C SER A 140 7.64 7.78 2.57
N ALA A 141 6.69 7.71 1.62
CA ALA A 141 6.92 7.67 0.18
C ALA A 141 6.47 8.96 -0.53
N PRO A 142 7.13 10.11 -0.32
CA PRO A 142 6.67 11.40 -0.84
C PRO A 142 6.61 11.42 -2.37
N THR A 143 5.50 11.93 -2.90
CA THR A 143 5.37 12.25 -4.31
C THR A 143 5.85 13.69 -4.57
N PHE A 144 6.69 13.89 -5.59
CA PHE A 144 7.30 15.18 -5.90
C PHE A 144 6.61 15.83 -7.10
N TYR A 145 6.19 17.07 -6.95
CA TYR A 145 5.60 17.88 -8.03
C TYR A 145 6.53 19.05 -8.33
N VAL A 146 7.26 18.96 -9.45
CA VAL A 146 8.20 20.01 -9.87
C VAL A 146 7.47 21.09 -10.67
N ASN A 147 7.69 22.35 -10.29
CA ASN A 147 7.03 23.49 -10.92
C ASN A 147 7.31 23.54 -12.42
N GLY A 148 6.25 23.73 -13.22
CA GLY A 148 6.34 23.75 -14.68
C GLY A 148 6.21 22.38 -15.34
N GLN A 149 6.09 21.29 -14.56
CA GLN A 149 5.90 19.93 -15.06
C GLN A 149 6.93 19.56 -16.14
N PRO A 150 8.24 19.63 -15.81
CA PRO A 150 9.28 19.33 -16.78
C PRO A 150 9.13 17.91 -17.34
N ALA A 151 9.55 17.71 -18.59
CA ALA A 151 9.60 16.38 -19.16
C ALA A 151 10.57 15.50 -18.36
N ARG A 152 10.30 14.19 -18.26
CA ARG A 152 11.16 13.24 -17.51
C ARG A 152 12.63 13.25 -17.94
N THR A 153 12.93 13.66 -19.17
CA THR A 153 14.31 13.78 -19.69
C THR A 153 14.94 15.17 -19.45
N ASP A 154 14.27 16.07 -18.75
CA ASP A 154 14.80 17.40 -18.45
C ASP A 154 16.04 17.27 -17.54
N PRO A 155 17.19 17.85 -17.91
CA PRO A 155 18.44 17.64 -17.18
C PRO A 155 18.38 18.17 -15.73
N THR A 156 17.56 19.17 -15.44
CA THR A 156 17.40 19.73 -14.09
C THR A 156 16.55 18.80 -13.21
N LEU A 157 15.47 18.24 -13.76
CA LEU A 157 14.68 17.20 -13.09
C LEU A 157 15.53 15.95 -12.83
N ARG A 158 16.24 15.47 -13.85
CA ARG A 158 17.15 14.30 -13.75
C ARG A 158 18.20 14.49 -12.67
N GLN A 159 18.74 15.70 -12.54
CA GLN A 159 19.68 16.00 -11.46
C GLN A 159 19.00 15.95 -10.08
N MET A 160 17.81 16.52 -9.95
CA MET A 160 17.03 16.47 -8.71
C MET A 160 16.71 15.03 -8.27
N GLU A 161 16.30 14.15 -9.19
CA GLU A 161 16.01 12.75 -8.89
C GLU A 161 17.23 12.03 -8.31
N ARG A 162 18.43 12.26 -8.88
CA ARG A 162 19.70 11.73 -8.35
C ARG A 162 20.06 12.33 -7.00
N ASP A 163 19.86 13.62 -6.82
CA ASP A 163 20.13 14.30 -5.54
C ASP A 163 19.21 13.76 -4.43
N VAL A 164 17.93 13.48 -4.76
CA VAL A 164 16.97 12.86 -3.85
C VAL A 164 17.35 11.41 -3.55
N LEU A 165 17.59 10.56 -4.57
CA LEU A 165 18.00 9.15 -4.37
C LEU A 165 19.32 8.99 -3.61
N GLY A 166 20.23 9.96 -3.75
CA GLY A 166 21.52 10.01 -3.09
C GLY A 166 21.49 10.65 -1.70
N LEU A 167 20.33 11.16 -1.25
CA LEU A 167 20.20 11.81 0.06
C LEU A 167 20.45 10.80 1.18
N GLN A 168 21.35 11.18 2.09
CA GLN A 168 21.65 10.41 3.29
C GLN A 168 21.31 11.21 4.55
N ALA A 169 20.74 10.53 5.53
CA ALA A 169 20.48 11.07 6.86
C ALA A 169 20.61 9.96 7.91
N ILE A 170 20.77 10.35 9.17
CA ILE A 170 20.83 9.41 10.29
C ILE A 170 19.39 8.98 10.59
N ASP A 171 19.14 7.69 10.43
CA ASP A 171 18.00 7.02 11.05
C ASP A 171 18.46 6.41 12.37
N PRO A 172 18.01 6.98 13.49
CA PRO A 172 18.53 6.58 14.78
C PRO A 172 18.02 5.23 15.30
N TYR A 173 16.94 4.69 14.73
CA TYR A 173 16.44 3.37 15.13
C TYR A 173 17.24 2.26 14.46
N VAL A 174 17.93 2.58 13.37
CA VAL A 174 18.76 1.64 12.61
C VAL A 174 20.25 1.80 12.93
N SER A 175 20.80 3.02 12.88
CA SER A 175 22.24 3.24 12.98
C SER A 175 22.61 4.68 13.37
N SER A 176 23.76 4.85 14.05
CA SER A 176 24.33 6.18 14.29
C SER A 176 25.05 6.78 13.07
N SER A 177 25.15 6.03 11.96
CA SER A 177 25.75 6.50 10.71
C SER A 177 24.65 6.92 9.74
N ALA A 178 24.89 7.96 8.95
CA ALA A 178 23.96 8.34 7.89
C ALA A 178 23.90 7.23 6.82
N ASP A 179 22.69 6.95 6.37
CA ASP A 179 22.41 6.04 5.26
C ASP A 179 21.31 6.65 4.38
N ARG A 180 20.97 5.98 3.28
CA ARG A 180 19.99 6.45 2.30
C ARG A 180 18.62 6.67 2.95
N VAL A 181 18.05 7.84 2.69
CA VAL A 181 16.66 8.15 3.08
C VAL A 181 15.66 7.44 2.15
N PHE A 182 16.00 7.34 0.86
CA PHE A 182 15.15 6.70 -0.15
C PHE A 182 15.77 5.42 -0.69
N LEU A 183 14.97 4.37 -0.73
CA LEU A 183 15.36 3.02 -1.13
C LEU A 183 15.04 2.76 -2.61
N GLN A 184 13.87 3.21 -3.07
CA GLN A 184 13.42 3.07 -4.45
C GLN A 184 12.80 4.37 -4.98
N MET A 185 12.67 4.50 -6.30
CA MET A 185 12.04 5.66 -6.92
C MET A 185 11.43 5.25 -8.26
N ALA A 186 10.33 5.91 -8.63
CA ALA A 186 9.70 5.78 -9.93
C ALA A 186 9.41 7.16 -10.53
N ASP A 187 9.75 7.35 -11.81
CA ASP A 187 9.32 8.50 -12.61
C ASP A 187 7.97 8.19 -13.29
N PRO A 188 7.39 9.05 -14.15
CA PRO A 188 6.06 8.80 -14.72
C PRO A 188 5.96 7.53 -15.57
N VAL A 189 7.08 6.96 -16.04
CA VAL A 189 7.09 5.67 -16.74
C VAL A 189 7.02 4.51 -15.75
N GLY A 190 7.84 4.54 -14.68
CA GLY A 190 7.77 3.58 -13.58
C GLY A 190 6.42 3.63 -12.85
N GLU A 191 5.91 4.82 -12.56
CA GLU A 191 4.60 5.06 -11.94
C GLU A 191 3.47 4.47 -12.78
N LYS A 192 3.56 4.54 -14.12
CA LYS A 192 2.58 3.90 -14.99
C LYS A 192 2.59 2.38 -14.84
N ALA A 193 3.76 1.76 -14.71
CA ALA A 193 3.86 0.32 -14.47
C ALA A 193 3.16 -0.08 -13.16
N LEU A 194 3.21 0.78 -12.15
CA LEU A 194 2.64 0.61 -10.82
C LEU A 194 1.18 1.09 -10.67
N HIS A 195 0.53 1.55 -11.74
CA HIS A 195 -0.82 2.16 -11.72
C HIS A 195 -0.94 3.45 -10.90
N MET A 196 0.16 4.22 -10.79
CA MET A 196 0.23 5.48 -10.04
C MET A 196 0.00 6.72 -10.91
N VAL A 197 -0.27 6.56 -12.20
CA VAL A 197 -0.58 7.68 -13.10
C VAL A 197 -2.07 8.03 -13.06
N ASN A 198 -2.38 9.32 -12.99
CA ASN A 198 -3.75 9.80 -12.95
C ASN A 198 -4.26 10.17 -14.35
N ALA A 199 -5.59 10.13 -14.54
CA ALA A 199 -6.23 10.64 -15.76
C ALA A 199 -6.07 12.17 -15.90
N ASP A 200 -5.98 12.87 -14.76
CA ASP A 200 -5.61 14.28 -14.71
C ASP A 200 -4.09 14.40 -14.59
N SER A 201 -3.42 14.82 -15.67
CA SER A 201 -1.96 14.95 -15.69
C SER A 201 -1.42 15.97 -14.69
N ALA A 202 -2.26 16.87 -14.16
CA ALA A 202 -1.85 17.79 -13.09
C ALA A 202 -1.74 17.10 -11.71
N ARG A 203 -2.28 15.88 -11.57
CA ARG A 203 -2.22 15.07 -10.34
C ARG A 203 -1.16 13.97 -10.39
N THR A 204 -0.62 13.68 -11.57
CA THR A 204 0.55 12.80 -11.71
C THR A 204 1.79 13.54 -11.23
N PRO A 205 2.52 13.00 -10.24
CA PRO A 205 3.77 13.61 -9.79
C PRO A 205 4.85 13.56 -10.89
N SER A 206 5.90 14.36 -10.69
CA SER A 206 7.10 14.30 -11.52
C SER A 206 7.90 13.03 -11.25
N PHE A 207 7.90 12.55 -10.01
CA PHE A 207 8.38 11.23 -9.58
C PHE A 207 7.91 10.96 -8.14
N THR A 208 7.97 9.71 -7.71
CA THR A 208 7.70 9.25 -6.35
C THR A 208 8.94 8.57 -5.78
N ALA A 209 9.35 8.94 -4.57
CA ALA A 209 10.50 8.35 -3.90
C ALA A 209 10.02 7.52 -2.70
N PHE A 210 10.37 6.24 -2.68
CA PHE A 210 9.99 5.27 -1.65
C PHE A 210 11.09 5.21 -0.59
N GLY A 211 10.72 5.45 0.66
CA GLY A 211 11.60 5.78 1.76
C GLY A 211 12.15 4.57 2.50
N ASN A 212 13.01 4.86 3.48
CA ASN A 212 13.06 4.06 4.69
C ASN A 212 11.77 4.37 5.49
N PRO A 213 11.01 3.34 5.93
CA PRO A 213 9.70 3.54 6.51
C PRO A 213 9.72 4.23 7.88
N ASP A 214 10.89 4.43 8.51
CA ASP A 214 11.00 5.22 9.73
C ASP A 214 10.85 6.74 9.49
N TYR A 215 11.04 7.21 8.24
CA TYR A 215 10.98 8.63 7.91
C TYR A 215 9.58 9.10 7.54
N PHE A 216 9.23 10.30 8.01
CA PHE A 216 8.17 11.11 7.43
C PHE A 216 8.80 12.34 6.74
N VAL A 217 8.66 12.43 5.42
CA VAL A 217 9.35 13.44 4.62
C VAL A 217 8.41 14.56 4.22
N THR A 218 8.83 15.79 4.51
CA THR A 218 8.11 17.02 4.16
C THR A 218 8.96 17.97 3.32
N ALA A 219 8.31 18.93 2.66
CA ALA A 219 8.99 20.05 1.98
C ALA A 219 8.49 21.42 2.45
N ALA A 220 8.17 21.53 3.74
CA ALA A 220 7.68 22.77 4.33
C ALA A 220 8.74 23.89 4.29
N ASN A 221 8.29 25.16 4.24
CA ASN A 221 9.21 26.30 4.32
C ASN A 221 9.77 26.52 5.73
N THR A 222 9.09 25.99 6.75
CA THR A 222 9.56 25.91 8.13
C THR A 222 10.24 24.55 8.37
N GLY A 223 11.19 24.49 9.31
CA GLY A 223 11.72 23.21 9.75
C GLY A 223 10.62 22.30 10.31
N PRO A 224 10.90 21.00 10.52
CA PRO A 224 9.95 20.10 11.16
C PRO A 224 9.44 20.65 12.50
N ASN A 225 8.19 20.35 12.86
CA ASN A 225 7.47 20.98 13.98
C ASN A 225 8.11 20.74 15.37
N CYS A 226 8.96 19.73 15.47
CA CYS A 226 9.76 19.29 16.61
C CYS A 226 11.05 20.12 16.88
N GLY A 227 11.44 21.07 16.01
CA GLY A 227 12.54 22.01 16.26
C GLY A 227 13.95 21.61 15.79
N SER A 228 14.15 20.44 15.16
CA SER A 228 15.41 20.07 14.47
C SER A 228 15.14 19.40 13.12
N ASN A 229 16.18 19.14 12.31
CA ASN A 229 16.04 18.49 11.01
C ASN A 229 17.21 17.54 10.67
N PRO A 230 17.02 16.20 10.76
CA PRO A 230 15.78 15.53 11.18
C PRO A 230 15.53 15.66 12.70
N CYS A 231 14.39 15.15 13.15
CA CYS A 231 14.02 15.02 14.55
C CYS A 231 13.09 13.80 14.75
N ILE A 232 12.76 13.50 15.99
CA ILE A 232 11.73 12.53 16.34
C ILE A 232 10.48 13.25 16.84
N ASP A 233 9.35 12.97 16.20
CA ASP A 233 8.04 13.45 16.64
C ASP A 233 7.26 12.28 17.24
N TYR A 234 7.04 12.30 18.55
CA TYR A 234 6.34 11.22 19.25
C TYR A 234 4.81 11.26 19.06
N HIS A 235 4.29 12.30 18.40
CA HIS A 235 2.86 12.40 18.11
C HIS A 235 2.44 11.38 17.03
N PHE A 236 3.37 10.97 16.17
CA PHE A 236 3.17 10.02 15.08
C PHE A 236 4.28 8.96 15.13
N ALA A 237 3.94 7.68 15.05
CA ALA A 237 4.93 6.60 15.17
C ALA A 237 4.63 5.39 14.30
N TRP A 238 3.69 5.56 13.38
CA TRP A 238 3.12 4.52 12.55
C TRP A 238 3.05 5.07 11.14
N ASN A 239 4.11 4.86 10.39
CA ASN A 239 4.24 5.36 9.02
C ASN A 239 3.65 4.34 8.06
N HIS A 240 3.01 4.83 7.01
CA HIS A 240 2.37 4.02 5.97
C HIS A 240 2.52 4.72 4.62
N GLY A 241 1.86 4.23 3.57
CA GLY A 241 1.96 4.80 2.21
C GLY A 241 3.16 4.35 1.38
N ASP A 242 3.98 3.40 1.87
CA ASP A 242 5.25 2.97 1.25
C ASP A 242 5.26 1.46 0.90
N ILE A 243 6.38 0.97 0.37
CA ILE A 243 6.49 -0.32 -0.33
C ILE A 243 6.82 -1.53 0.56
N GLN A 244 7.05 -1.30 1.85
CA GLN A 244 7.54 -2.34 2.74
C GLN A 244 6.42 -3.37 3.02
N PRO A 245 6.75 -4.67 3.15
CA PRO A 245 5.74 -5.72 3.29
C PRO A 245 4.75 -5.51 4.44
N GLU A 246 5.18 -4.93 5.56
CA GLU A 246 4.34 -4.60 6.71
C GLU A 246 3.28 -3.54 6.41
N ILE A 247 3.52 -2.66 5.44
CA ILE A 247 2.58 -1.64 4.94
C ILE A 247 1.72 -2.22 3.81
N ALA A 248 2.34 -2.96 2.88
CA ALA A 248 1.68 -3.42 1.66
C ALA A 248 0.89 -4.74 1.80
N THR A 249 1.22 -5.58 2.80
CA THR A 249 0.61 -6.90 2.97
C THR A 249 -0.62 -6.82 3.86
N ASN A 250 -1.78 -6.70 3.21
CA ASN A 250 -3.06 -6.58 3.88
C ASN A 250 -3.78 -7.92 4.03
N TRP A 251 -4.94 -7.90 4.70
CA TRP A 251 -5.77 -9.08 4.91
C TRP A 251 -7.24 -8.79 4.58
N LEU A 252 -7.94 -9.83 4.13
CA LEU A 252 -9.37 -9.79 3.86
C LEU A 252 -10.08 -10.87 4.66
N GLY A 253 -10.97 -10.46 5.56
CA GLY A 253 -11.92 -11.31 6.25
C GLY A 253 -13.27 -11.32 5.53
N LEU A 254 -13.74 -12.51 5.14
CA LEU A 254 -15.07 -12.71 4.55
C LEU A 254 -15.86 -13.72 5.37
N VAL A 255 -17.10 -13.36 5.74
CA VAL A 255 -18.05 -14.25 6.42
C VAL A 255 -19.44 -14.00 5.85
N GLY A 256 -20.09 -15.03 5.33
CA GLY A 256 -21.45 -14.88 4.80
C GLY A 256 -21.89 -16.07 3.96
N PRO A 257 -23.10 -16.01 3.36
CA PRO A 257 -23.61 -17.06 2.50
C PRO A 257 -22.68 -17.29 1.30
N GLY A 258 -22.34 -18.54 1.03
CA GLY A 258 -21.48 -18.92 -0.09
C GLY A 258 -19.98 -18.69 0.12
N VAL A 259 -19.54 -18.15 1.26
CA VAL A 259 -18.11 -18.07 1.61
C VAL A 259 -17.65 -19.38 2.25
N LYS A 260 -16.48 -19.89 1.86
CA LYS A 260 -15.89 -21.09 2.48
C LYS A 260 -15.42 -20.79 3.89
N HIS A 261 -15.62 -21.75 4.79
CA HIS A 261 -15.10 -21.69 6.15
C HIS A 261 -13.73 -22.39 6.22
N GLN A 262 -12.65 -21.65 5.95
CA GLN A 262 -11.28 -22.19 5.87
C GLN A 262 -10.34 -21.69 6.98
N GLY A 263 -10.80 -20.78 7.85
CA GLY A 263 -9.91 -20.12 8.81
C GLY A 263 -8.97 -19.15 8.11
N ILE A 264 -7.72 -19.07 8.58
CA ILE A 264 -6.69 -18.22 7.98
C ILE A 264 -6.06 -18.94 6.78
N ASP A 265 -6.15 -18.32 5.61
CA ASP A 265 -5.40 -18.70 4.41
C ASP A 265 -4.21 -17.75 4.23
N SER A 266 -3.00 -18.28 4.41
CA SER A 266 -1.75 -17.53 4.27
C SER A 266 -1.03 -17.83 2.94
N GLN A 267 -1.71 -18.45 1.97
CA GLN A 267 -1.10 -18.91 0.72
C GLN A 267 -1.71 -18.23 -0.51
N THR A 268 -2.99 -17.90 -0.48
CA THR A 268 -3.65 -17.22 -1.60
C THR A 268 -3.19 -15.76 -1.68
N TRP A 269 -2.45 -15.44 -2.74
CA TRP A 269 -2.10 -14.06 -3.09
C TRP A 269 -3.30 -13.39 -3.80
N THR A 270 -3.66 -12.18 -3.39
CA THR A 270 -4.74 -11.40 -3.99
C THR A 270 -4.51 -9.90 -3.84
N ASP A 271 -4.96 -9.12 -4.82
CA ASP A 271 -5.01 -7.65 -4.76
C ASP A 271 -6.35 -7.12 -4.20
N HIS A 272 -6.33 -5.92 -3.59
CA HIS A 272 -7.52 -5.27 -3.03
C HIS A 272 -8.64 -5.03 -4.04
N THR A 273 -8.32 -4.84 -5.33
CA THR A 273 -9.33 -4.65 -6.38
C THR A 273 -10.30 -5.83 -6.51
N ASN A 274 -9.92 -7.03 -6.02
CA ASN A 274 -10.72 -8.24 -6.08
C ASN A 274 -11.91 -8.26 -5.09
N VAL A 275 -11.88 -7.42 -4.04
CA VAL A 275 -12.91 -7.39 -2.99
C VAL A 275 -14.29 -7.08 -3.58
N ARG A 276 -14.37 -6.09 -4.48
CA ARG A 276 -15.64 -5.68 -5.10
C ARG A 276 -16.23 -6.77 -5.98
N SER A 277 -15.43 -7.33 -6.90
CA SER A 277 -15.87 -8.41 -7.80
C SER A 277 -16.35 -9.63 -7.00
N THR A 278 -15.64 -9.98 -5.93
CA THR A 278 -16.01 -11.09 -5.02
C THR A 278 -17.31 -10.80 -4.28
N THR A 279 -17.48 -9.58 -3.76
CA THR A 279 -18.71 -9.13 -3.09
C THR A 279 -19.91 -9.20 -4.03
N LEU A 280 -19.77 -8.73 -5.28
CA LEU A 280 -20.83 -8.77 -6.28
C LEU A 280 -21.21 -10.20 -6.66
N ALA A 281 -20.23 -11.09 -6.85
CA ALA A 281 -20.49 -12.49 -7.16
C ALA A 281 -21.27 -13.19 -6.04
N LEU A 282 -20.88 -12.97 -4.77
CA LEU A 282 -21.60 -13.51 -3.60
C LEU A 282 -23.02 -12.94 -3.45
N ALA A 283 -23.22 -11.67 -3.82
CA ALA A 283 -24.53 -11.03 -3.79
C ALA A 283 -25.42 -11.38 -5.02
N GLY A 284 -24.90 -12.10 -6.02
CA GLY A 284 -25.60 -12.35 -7.28
C GLY A 284 -25.85 -11.08 -8.10
N LEU A 285 -24.95 -10.10 -7.98
CA LEU A 285 -25.05 -8.79 -8.62
C LEU A 285 -23.91 -8.59 -9.63
N ARG A 286 -24.05 -7.53 -10.43
CA ARG A 286 -23.01 -7.05 -11.36
C ARG A 286 -23.03 -5.54 -11.44
N ASP A 287 -21.92 -4.97 -11.88
CA ASP A 287 -21.85 -3.56 -12.27
C ASP A 287 -22.12 -3.37 -13.77
N SER A 288 -22.36 -2.13 -14.16
CA SER A 288 -22.48 -1.70 -15.55
C SER A 288 -21.14 -1.47 -16.24
N TYR A 289 -20.03 -1.48 -15.49
CA TYR A 289 -18.67 -1.31 -15.98
C TYR A 289 -17.83 -2.55 -15.68
N LEU A 290 -16.71 -2.66 -16.38
CA LEU A 290 -15.74 -3.73 -16.17
C LEU A 290 -14.97 -3.49 -14.88
N ASN A 291 -15.09 -4.39 -13.90
CA ASN A 291 -14.32 -4.29 -12.66
C ASN A 291 -12.83 -4.52 -12.90
N ASP A 292 -11.99 -3.78 -12.19
CA ASP A 292 -10.53 -3.94 -12.24
C ASP A 292 -10.07 -5.29 -11.69
N GLY A 293 -10.63 -5.72 -10.57
CA GLY A 293 -10.33 -7.03 -9.97
C GLY A 293 -11.17 -8.18 -10.51
N ARG A 294 -10.77 -9.41 -10.18
CA ARG A 294 -11.48 -10.66 -10.46
C ARG A 294 -12.23 -11.19 -9.24
N VAL A 295 -13.10 -12.18 -9.47
CA VAL A 295 -13.73 -12.94 -8.40
C VAL A 295 -12.73 -13.90 -7.76
N LEU A 296 -12.67 -13.93 -6.43
CA LEU A 296 -11.86 -14.87 -5.65
C LEU A 296 -12.58 -16.22 -5.54
N ILE A 297 -12.50 -17.02 -6.60
CA ILE A 297 -13.08 -18.36 -6.63
C ILE A 297 -12.42 -19.29 -5.58
N GLU A 298 -11.25 -18.94 -5.09
CA GLU A 298 -10.52 -19.54 -3.97
C GLU A 298 -11.37 -19.55 -2.70
N THR A 299 -12.06 -18.44 -2.40
CA THR A 299 -12.77 -18.22 -1.13
C THR A 299 -14.26 -18.54 -1.20
N ILE A 300 -14.85 -18.62 -2.39
CA ILE A 300 -16.27 -18.91 -2.58
C ILE A 300 -16.53 -20.42 -2.71
N GLU A 301 -17.56 -20.92 -2.02
CA GLU A 301 -18.06 -22.29 -2.13
C GLU A 301 -18.43 -22.62 -3.58
N THR A 302 -18.04 -23.81 -4.07
CA THR A 302 -18.27 -24.20 -5.48
C THR A 302 -19.75 -24.08 -5.88
N LYS A 303 -20.69 -24.40 -4.98
CA LYS A 303 -22.14 -24.31 -5.25
C LYS A 303 -22.66 -22.86 -5.38
N ALA A 304 -21.90 -21.88 -4.91
CA ALA A 304 -22.24 -20.46 -4.97
C ALA A 304 -21.60 -19.76 -6.18
N LEU A 305 -20.84 -20.50 -7.02
CA LEU A 305 -20.23 -19.97 -8.24
C LEU A 305 -21.07 -20.33 -9.47
N PRO A 306 -21.10 -19.47 -10.51
CA PRO A 306 -21.66 -19.83 -11.80
C PRO A 306 -20.84 -20.94 -12.47
N GLN A 307 -21.47 -21.76 -13.31
CA GLN A 307 -20.81 -22.90 -13.97
C GLN A 307 -19.58 -22.49 -14.79
N SER A 308 -19.59 -21.27 -15.37
CA SER A 308 -18.47 -20.64 -16.07
C SER A 308 -17.22 -20.43 -15.21
N LEU A 309 -17.35 -20.32 -13.89
CA LEU A 309 -16.24 -20.25 -12.92
C LEU A 309 -15.93 -21.60 -12.24
N ILE A 310 -16.69 -22.65 -12.54
CA ILE A 310 -16.46 -24.02 -12.08
C ILE A 310 -15.75 -24.84 -13.16
N ALA A 311 -16.13 -24.65 -14.43
CA ALA A 311 -15.49 -25.30 -15.56
C ALA A 311 -13.99 -24.93 -15.60
N HIS A 312 -13.13 -25.93 -15.87
CA HIS A 312 -11.68 -25.73 -15.94
C HIS A 312 -11.06 -25.06 -14.70
N ARG A 313 -11.63 -25.29 -13.51
CA ARG A 313 -11.27 -24.62 -12.25
C ARG A 313 -9.76 -24.53 -11.99
N ALA A 314 -9.01 -25.61 -12.22
CA ALA A 314 -7.56 -25.61 -12.03
C ALA A 314 -6.84 -24.60 -12.94
N THR A 315 -7.29 -24.47 -14.20
CA THR A 315 -6.76 -23.48 -15.14
C THR A 315 -7.18 -22.07 -14.76
N LEU A 316 -8.42 -21.87 -14.28
CA LEU A 316 -8.88 -20.55 -13.80
C LEU A 316 -8.10 -20.07 -12.57
N LEU A 317 -7.83 -20.94 -11.60
CA LEU A 317 -7.01 -20.60 -10.43
C LEU A 317 -5.59 -20.17 -10.84
N ARG A 318 -4.97 -20.91 -11.77
CA ARG A 318 -3.66 -20.55 -12.31
C ARG A 318 -3.69 -19.25 -13.12
N LEU A 319 -4.76 -19.00 -13.87
CA LEU A 319 -4.93 -17.75 -14.61
C LEU A 319 -5.10 -16.57 -13.66
N GLY A 320 -5.90 -16.72 -12.59
CA GLY A 320 -6.05 -15.72 -11.54
C GLY A 320 -4.72 -15.39 -10.90
N ALA A 321 -3.97 -16.40 -10.42
CA ALA A 321 -2.65 -16.20 -9.82
C ALA A 321 -1.65 -15.50 -10.76
N ALA A 322 -1.61 -15.88 -12.05
CA ALA A 322 -0.74 -15.23 -13.02
C ALA A 322 -1.17 -13.78 -13.34
N TYR A 323 -2.49 -13.54 -13.40
CA TYR A 323 -3.06 -12.20 -13.60
C TYR A 323 -2.72 -11.26 -12.45
N GLU A 324 -2.87 -11.73 -11.22
CA GLU A 324 -2.50 -10.98 -10.03
C GLU A 324 -1.02 -10.54 -10.07
N GLN A 325 -0.10 -11.46 -10.35
CA GLN A 325 1.34 -11.16 -10.38
C GLN A 325 1.76 -10.18 -11.48
N VAL A 326 1.03 -10.16 -12.60
CA VAL A 326 1.34 -9.25 -13.72
C VAL A 326 0.62 -7.91 -13.62
N ASN A 327 -0.56 -7.87 -12.99
CA ASN A 327 -1.42 -6.70 -12.99
C ASN A 327 -1.40 -5.90 -11.69
N ALA A 328 -1.25 -6.51 -10.52
CA ALA A 328 -1.27 -5.75 -9.28
C ALA A 328 0.00 -4.91 -9.11
N ALA A 329 -0.10 -3.77 -8.42
CA ALA A 329 1.04 -2.89 -8.16
C ALA A 329 2.16 -3.59 -7.38
N PHE A 330 1.78 -4.40 -6.38
CA PHE A 330 2.69 -5.24 -5.58
C PHE A 330 2.89 -6.66 -6.13
N GLY A 331 2.36 -6.95 -7.32
CA GLY A 331 2.71 -8.19 -8.04
C GLY A 331 4.17 -8.15 -8.51
N GLN A 332 4.76 -9.33 -8.77
CA GLN A 332 6.16 -9.43 -9.22
C GLN A 332 6.49 -8.46 -10.38
N PHE A 333 5.58 -8.29 -11.34
CA PHE A 333 5.81 -7.37 -12.46
C PHE A 333 6.04 -5.93 -11.98
N GLY A 334 5.20 -5.42 -11.07
CA GLY A 334 5.32 -4.06 -10.55
C GLY A 334 6.60 -3.87 -9.73
N THR A 335 6.90 -4.80 -8.81
CA THR A 335 8.08 -4.73 -7.94
C THR A 335 9.40 -4.85 -8.71
N ASP A 336 9.44 -5.70 -9.74
CA ASP A 336 10.61 -5.84 -10.62
C ASP A 336 10.83 -4.56 -11.45
N LEU A 337 9.76 -3.96 -11.97
CA LEU A 337 9.87 -2.72 -12.75
C LEU A 337 10.18 -1.49 -11.87
N LEU A 338 9.74 -1.45 -10.61
CA LEU A 338 10.18 -0.42 -9.66
C LEU A 338 11.68 -0.52 -9.38
N THR A 339 12.22 -1.74 -9.25
CA THR A 339 13.66 -1.97 -9.12
C THR A 339 14.42 -1.48 -10.36
N ALA A 340 13.91 -1.78 -11.56
CA ALA A 340 14.48 -1.29 -12.81
C ALA A 340 14.41 0.25 -12.93
N SER A 341 13.28 0.87 -12.57
CA SER A 341 13.11 2.33 -12.63
C SER A 341 14.05 3.02 -11.65
N THR A 342 14.21 2.49 -10.43
CA THR A 342 15.19 2.98 -9.45
C THR A 342 16.61 2.99 -10.03
N ARG A 343 17.02 1.92 -10.73
CA ARG A 343 18.34 1.87 -11.40
C ARG A 343 18.45 2.89 -12.53
N ALA A 344 17.39 3.07 -13.32
CA ALA A 344 17.35 4.07 -14.38
C ALA A 344 17.52 5.48 -13.81
N LEU A 345 16.78 5.80 -12.74
CA LEU A 345 16.79 7.09 -12.06
C LEU A 345 18.13 7.40 -11.40
N ASN A 346 18.81 6.38 -10.86
CA ASN A 346 20.14 6.53 -10.28
C ASN A 346 21.26 6.73 -11.32
N SER A 347 21.02 6.41 -12.60
CA SER A 347 22.05 6.51 -13.66
C SER A 347 22.43 7.96 -13.96
N THR A 348 23.73 8.22 -14.07
CA THR A 348 24.28 9.47 -14.62
C THR A 348 24.44 9.42 -16.15
N ASP A 349 24.29 8.24 -16.76
CA ASP A 349 24.28 8.05 -18.21
C ASP A 349 22.83 8.07 -18.72
N GLU A 350 22.49 9.13 -19.45
CA GLU A 350 21.15 9.33 -19.98
C GLU A 350 20.78 8.31 -21.06
N SER A 351 21.76 7.68 -21.73
CA SER A 351 21.47 6.58 -22.67
C SER A 351 21.01 5.33 -21.93
N VAL A 352 21.61 5.04 -20.77
CA VAL A 352 21.21 3.93 -19.89
C VAL A 352 19.82 4.20 -19.29
N TYR A 353 19.58 5.41 -18.77
CA TYR A 353 18.26 5.82 -18.28
C TYR A 353 17.18 5.63 -19.38
N ASN A 354 17.40 6.19 -20.57
CA ASN A 354 16.43 6.09 -21.66
C ASN A 354 16.20 4.65 -22.13
N SER A 355 17.24 3.82 -22.15
CA SER A 355 17.11 2.41 -22.54
C SER A 355 16.27 1.60 -21.54
N ILE A 356 16.49 1.80 -20.24
CA ILE A 356 15.74 1.10 -19.19
C ILE A 356 14.28 1.58 -19.19
N GLU A 357 14.03 2.88 -19.16
CA GLU A 357 12.66 3.41 -19.15
C GLU A 357 11.89 3.04 -20.43
N SER A 358 12.54 3.00 -21.60
CA SER A 358 11.90 2.48 -22.81
C SER A 358 11.52 1.01 -22.70
N SER A 359 12.32 0.21 -22.00
CA SER A 359 12.03 -1.21 -21.75
C SER A 359 10.86 -1.37 -20.77
N ILE A 360 10.81 -0.56 -19.71
CA ILE A 360 9.69 -0.49 -18.76
C ILE A 360 8.40 -0.12 -19.50
N GLN A 361 8.43 0.92 -20.34
CA GLN A 361 7.28 1.38 -21.12
C GLN A 361 6.75 0.29 -22.08
N ASN A 362 7.64 -0.43 -22.75
CA ASN A 362 7.26 -1.52 -23.67
C ASN A 362 6.62 -2.68 -22.91
N LEU A 363 7.26 -3.15 -21.82
CA LEU A 363 6.71 -4.21 -20.97
C LEU A 363 5.35 -3.81 -20.41
N THR A 364 5.20 -2.57 -19.94
CA THR A 364 3.93 -2.06 -19.40
C THR A 364 2.83 -2.06 -20.47
N SER A 365 3.15 -1.68 -21.71
CA SER A 365 2.17 -1.68 -22.81
C SER A 365 1.71 -3.11 -23.18
N GLU A 366 2.63 -4.07 -23.15
CA GLU A 366 2.32 -5.49 -23.35
C GLU A 366 1.48 -6.05 -22.19
N ARG A 367 1.84 -5.70 -20.94
CA ARG A 367 1.06 -6.02 -19.74
C ARG A 367 -0.35 -5.48 -19.84
N ASP A 368 -0.53 -4.19 -20.14
CA ASP A 368 -1.85 -3.55 -20.20
C ASP A 368 -2.76 -4.25 -21.22
N THR A 369 -2.20 -4.66 -22.37
CA THR A 369 -2.92 -5.42 -23.40
C THR A 369 -3.37 -6.78 -22.87
N LEU A 370 -2.45 -7.55 -22.28
CA LEU A 370 -2.73 -8.88 -21.76
C LEU A 370 -3.71 -8.83 -20.58
N ALA A 371 -3.45 -7.96 -19.60
CA ALA A 371 -4.27 -7.78 -18.42
C ALA A 371 -5.69 -7.38 -18.77
N SER A 372 -5.88 -6.49 -19.75
CA SER A 372 -7.21 -6.11 -20.24
C SER A 372 -7.98 -7.30 -20.82
N GLN A 373 -7.32 -8.16 -21.62
CA GLN A 373 -7.94 -9.37 -22.17
C GLN A 373 -8.34 -10.36 -21.07
N ILE A 374 -7.43 -10.64 -20.13
CA ILE A 374 -7.68 -11.57 -19.02
C ILE A 374 -8.81 -11.04 -18.12
N ARG A 375 -8.76 -9.75 -17.74
CA ARG A 375 -9.78 -9.09 -16.92
C ARG A 375 -11.16 -9.16 -17.56
N ALA A 376 -11.26 -8.85 -18.85
CA ALA A 376 -12.51 -8.94 -19.60
C ALA A 376 -13.08 -10.37 -19.59
N ALA A 377 -12.23 -11.37 -19.81
CA ALA A 377 -12.64 -12.77 -19.81
C ALA A 377 -13.07 -13.26 -18.41
N LEU A 378 -12.33 -12.90 -17.35
CA LEU A 378 -12.66 -13.24 -15.97
C LEU A 378 -13.99 -12.59 -15.53
N ASN A 379 -14.22 -11.32 -15.88
CA ASN A 379 -15.48 -10.65 -15.61
C ASN A 379 -16.66 -11.27 -16.39
N ALA A 380 -16.48 -11.55 -17.69
CA ALA A 380 -17.53 -12.19 -18.49
C ALA A 380 -17.89 -13.60 -17.97
N ALA A 381 -16.89 -14.34 -17.47
CA ALA A 381 -17.13 -15.62 -16.81
C ALA A 381 -17.88 -15.45 -15.48
N ALA A 382 -17.58 -14.42 -14.71
CA ALA A 382 -18.25 -14.15 -13.46
C ALA A 382 -19.69 -13.66 -13.63
N PHE A 383 -19.94 -12.76 -14.58
CA PHE A 383 -21.16 -11.93 -14.59
C PHE A 383 -22.02 -12.08 -15.85
N ASP A 384 -21.49 -12.65 -16.93
CA ASP A 384 -22.19 -12.78 -18.23
C ASP A 384 -22.39 -14.24 -18.67
N ASN A 385 -22.08 -15.21 -17.79
CA ASN A 385 -22.18 -16.64 -18.06
C ASN A 385 -21.38 -17.09 -19.30
N GLN A 386 -20.26 -16.41 -19.57
CA GLN A 386 -19.37 -16.72 -20.70
C GLN A 386 -18.15 -17.51 -20.21
N PRO A 387 -18.10 -18.84 -20.38
CA PRO A 387 -16.96 -19.62 -19.91
C PRO A 387 -15.68 -19.24 -20.65
N ILE A 388 -14.56 -19.21 -19.92
CA ILE A 388 -13.25 -18.97 -20.53
C ILE A 388 -12.84 -20.20 -21.34
N ASN A 389 -12.36 -19.96 -22.56
CA ASN A 389 -11.74 -21.01 -23.36
C ASN A 389 -10.43 -21.47 -22.69
N GLU A 390 -10.34 -22.75 -22.33
CA GLU A 390 -9.19 -23.27 -21.57
C GLU A 390 -7.85 -23.13 -22.30
N GLN A 391 -7.83 -23.31 -23.63
CA GLN A 391 -6.59 -23.16 -24.42
C GLN A 391 -6.14 -21.71 -24.45
N GLN A 392 -7.08 -20.77 -24.58
CA GLN A 392 -6.78 -19.35 -24.49
C GLN A 392 -6.26 -18.96 -23.10
N ALA A 393 -6.86 -19.49 -22.03
CA ALA A 393 -6.37 -19.27 -20.66
C ALA A 393 -4.93 -19.78 -20.49
N LYS A 394 -4.60 -20.97 -21.02
CA LYS A 394 -3.23 -21.51 -21.01
C LYS A 394 -2.26 -20.62 -21.79
N ALA A 395 -2.68 -20.07 -22.93
CA ALA A 395 -1.86 -19.14 -23.71
C ALA A 395 -1.61 -17.83 -22.95
N TRP A 396 -2.62 -17.29 -22.27
CA TRP A 396 -2.46 -16.09 -21.42
C TRP A 396 -1.56 -16.35 -20.21
N ILE A 397 -1.67 -17.50 -19.54
CA ILE A 397 -0.76 -17.88 -18.46
C ILE A 397 0.70 -17.89 -18.95
N ALA A 398 0.96 -18.45 -20.13
CA ALA A 398 2.30 -18.47 -20.71
C ALA A 398 2.81 -17.06 -21.07
N GLN A 399 1.93 -16.18 -21.58
CA GLN A 399 2.27 -14.78 -21.85
C GLN A 399 2.56 -14.00 -20.56
N ALA A 400 1.76 -14.21 -19.52
CA ALA A 400 1.98 -13.61 -18.21
C ALA A 400 3.34 -14.04 -17.65
N GLN A 401 3.65 -15.34 -17.67
CA GLN A 401 4.97 -15.82 -17.24
C GLN A 401 6.11 -15.20 -18.03
N SER A 402 5.99 -15.08 -19.36
CA SER A 402 6.99 -14.42 -20.21
C SER A 402 7.20 -12.95 -19.81
N LEU A 403 6.14 -12.21 -19.47
CA LEU A 403 6.25 -10.83 -18.99
C LEU A 403 6.95 -10.77 -17.63
N LEU A 404 6.61 -11.67 -16.70
CA LEU A 404 7.26 -11.75 -15.39
C LEU A 404 8.77 -12.04 -15.53
N ASP A 405 9.14 -13.02 -16.36
CA ASP A 405 10.53 -13.40 -16.60
C ASP A 405 11.33 -12.22 -17.21
N ARG A 406 10.72 -11.45 -18.12
CA ARG A 406 11.35 -10.27 -18.75
C ARG A 406 11.45 -9.08 -17.82
N ALA A 407 10.44 -8.84 -16.97
CA ALA A 407 10.50 -7.82 -15.93
C ALA A 407 11.62 -8.14 -14.93
N SER A 408 11.69 -9.41 -14.48
CA SER A 408 12.74 -9.89 -13.59
C SER A 408 14.14 -9.76 -14.20
N ALA A 409 14.30 -10.13 -15.47
CA ALA A 409 15.57 -9.95 -16.18
C ALA A 409 15.97 -8.47 -16.30
N LEU A 410 15.01 -7.56 -16.49
CA LEU A 410 15.27 -6.12 -16.50
C LEU A 410 15.57 -5.60 -15.09
N ALA A 411 14.98 -6.14 -14.03
CA ALA A 411 15.33 -5.79 -12.65
C ALA A 411 16.76 -6.22 -12.31
N ALA A 412 17.21 -7.38 -12.81
CA ALA A 412 18.51 -7.96 -12.53
C ALA A 412 19.69 -7.44 -13.36
N SER A 413 19.44 -6.74 -14.48
CA SER A 413 20.46 -6.14 -15.35
C SER A 413 21.15 -4.95 -14.69
#